data_AF-A0A925H703-F1
#
_entry.id   AF-A0A925H703-F1
#
_cell.length_a   1.000
_cell.length_b   1.000
_cell.length_c   1.000
_cell.angle_alpha   90.00
_cell.angle_beta   90.00
_cell.angle_gamma   90.00
#
_symmetry.space_group_name_H-M   'P 1'
#
loop_
_entity.id
_entity.type
_entity.pdbx_description
1 polymer ?
#
loop_
_entity_poly.entity_id
_entity_poly.type
_entity_poly.pdbx_seq_one_letter_code
_entity_poly.pdbx_strand_id
1 'polypeptide(L)'
;MAQAYLELEILRLNTNRALTSLSKTGTPGPEGSTQKLYWSEMNQRTQQIAQEILGPYGQLKDFDNGLWEYAYLRTRGNTIEAGTSEIQRNIIAERVLGLPKSY
;
A
#
# COMPACT_ATOMS: atom_id res chain seq x y z
N MET A 1 -7.28 0.82 -15.34
CA MET A 1 -8.54 0.98 -14.56
C MET A 1 -9.00 -0.30 -13.88
N ALA A 2 -9.29 -1.38 -14.61
CA ALA A 2 -9.75 -2.64 -14.00
C ALA A 2 -8.77 -3.19 -12.94
N GLN A 3 -7.47 -3.16 -13.20
CA GLN A 3 -6.44 -3.58 -12.24
C GLN A 3 -6.49 -2.76 -10.93
N ALA A 4 -6.52 -1.43 -10.99
CA ALA A 4 -6.56 -0.58 -9.80
C ALA A 4 -7.82 -0.84 -8.95
N TYR A 5 -8.97 -1.08 -9.62
CA TYR A 5 -10.19 -1.46 -8.93
C TYR A 5 -10.06 -2.82 -8.22
N LEU A 6 -9.54 -3.83 -8.91
CA LEU A 6 -9.30 -5.15 -8.31
C LEU A 6 -8.33 -5.06 -7.14
N GLU A 7 -7.27 -4.26 -7.26
CA GLU A 7 -6.31 -4.10 -6.17
C GLU A 7 -6.94 -3.44 -4.94
N LEU A 8 -7.78 -2.41 -5.14
CA LEU A 8 -8.53 -1.79 -4.04
C LEU A 8 -9.47 -2.79 -3.35
N GLU A 9 -10.17 -3.63 -4.12
CA GLU A 9 -11.05 -4.67 -3.56
C GLU A 9 -10.26 -5.74 -2.80
N ILE A 10 -9.10 -6.17 -3.31
CA ILE A 10 -8.20 -7.09 -2.61
C ILE A 10 -7.76 -6.48 -1.27
N LEU A 11 -7.35 -5.21 -1.25
CA LEU A 11 -6.98 -4.52 -0.02
C LEU A 11 -8.16 -4.46 0.96
N ARG A 12 -9.36 -4.12 0.49
CA ARG A 12 -10.58 -4.04 1.32
C ARG A 12 -10.91 -5.40 1.95
N LEU A 13 -10.90 -6.46 1.16
CA LEU A 13 -11.21 -7.81 1.61
C LEU A 13 -10.16 -8.33 2.61
N ASN A 14 -8.87 -8.11 2.35
CA ASN A 14 -7.80 -8.47 3.28
C ASN A 14 -7.91 -7.67 4.59
N THR A 15 -8.30 -6.40 4.53
CA THR A 15 -8.55 -5.59 5.72
C THR A 15 -9.70 -6.11 6.55
N ASN A 16 -10.82 -6.47 5.92
CA ASN A 16 -11.94 -7.07 6.62
C ASN A 16 -11.56 -8.41 7.27
N ARG A 17 -10.73 -9.22 6.60
CA ARG A 17 -10.21 -10.47 7.16
C ARG A 17 -9.32 -10.22 8.39
N ALA A 18 -8.39 -9.27 8.30
CA ALA A 18 -7.53 -8.89 9.41
C ALA A 18 -8.33 -8.38 10.61
N LEU A 19 -9.33 -7.52 10.37
CA LEU A 19 -10.24 -7.03 11.42
C LEU A 19 -11.05 -8.17 12.04
N THR A 20 -11.56 -9.09 11.23
CA THR A 20 -12.29 -10.27 11.73
C THR A 20 -11.41 -11.15 12.62
N SER A 21 -10.15 -11.36 12.25
CA SER A 21 -9.17 -12.10 13.04
C SER A 21 -8.92 -11.39 14.37
N LEU A 22 -8.63 -10.08 14.32
CA LEU A 22 -8.41 -9.23 15.49
C LEU A 22 -9.60 -9.25 16.46
N SER A 23 -10.84 -9.18 15.95
CA SER A 23 -12.04 -9.25 16.79
C SER A 23 -12.20 -10.59 17.52
N LYS A 24 -11.63 -11.68 16.99
CA LYS A 24 -11.69 -13.02 17.61
C LYS A 24 -10.54 -13.25 18.59
N THR A 25 -9.33 -12.81 18.24
CA THR A 25 -8.11 -13.12 19.01
C THR A 25 -7.71 -12.02 19.98
N GLY A 26 -8.24 -10.80 19.80
CA GLY A 26 -7.83 -9.59 20.52
C GLY A 26 -6.40 -9.14 20.24
N THR A 27 -5.65 -9.85 19.39
CA THR A 27 -4.22 -9.66 19.18
C THR A 27 -3.93 -9.42 17.70
N PRO A 28 -3.29 -8.29 17.33
CA PRO A 28 -2.87 -8.05 15.95
C PRO A 28 -1.86 -9.10 15.49
N GLY A 29 -2.12 -9.71 14.34
CA GLY A 29 -1.20 -10.66 13.70
C GLY A 29 -0.33 -10.02 12.61
N PRO A 30 0.41 -10.83 11.82
CA PRO A 30 1.31 -10.36 10.76
C PRO A 30 0.58 -9.80 9.53
N GLU A 31 -0.75 -9.82 9.50
CA GLU A 31 -1.57 -9.29 8.41
C GLU A 31 -1.29 -7.81 8.15
N GLY A 32 -0.98 -7.04 9.19
CA GLY A 32 -0.65 -5.62 9.06
C GLY A 32 0.56 -5.35 8.16
N SER A 33 1.59 -6.21 8.24
CA SER A 33 2.77 -6.12 7.37
C SER A 33 2.43 -6.39 5.90
N THR A 34 1.55 -7.37 5.67
CA THR A 34 1.06 -7.72 4.33
C THR A 34 0.24 -6.57 3.74
N GLN A 35 -0.67 -6.02 4.54
CA GLN A 35 -1.51 -4.89 4.13
C GLN A 35 -0.67 -3.64 3.82
N LYS A 36 0.31 -3.31 4.66
CA LYS A 36 1.17 -2.13 4.46
C LYS A 36 1.97 -2.25 3.16
N LEU A 37 2.59 -3.41 2.92
CA LEU A 37 3.35 -3.66 1.71
C LEU A 37 2.45 -3.48 0.48
N TYR A 38 1.33 -4.19 0.46
CA TYR A 38 0.38 -4.17 -0.65
C TYR A 38 -0.19 -2.77 -0.92
N TRP A 39 -0.65 -2.07 0.12
CA TRP A 39 -1.19 -0.72 0.02
C TRP A 39 -0.16 0.27 -0.52
N SER A 40 1.08 0.21 -0.04
CA SER A 40 2.11 1.17 -0.44
C SER A 40 2.41 1.11 -1.94
N GLU A 41 2.51 -0.10 -2.50
CA GLU A 41 2.76 -0.32 -3.93
C GLU A 41 1.50 -0.04 -4.77
N MET A 42 0.32 -0.47 -4.31
CA MET A 42 -0.97 -0.16 -4.96
C MET A 42 -1.18 1.35 -5.07
N ASN A 43 -0.92 2.10 -4.00
CA ASN A 43 -1.14 3.54 -3.99
C ASN A 43 -0.21 4.25 -5.00
N GLN A 44 1.05 3.82 -5.12
CA GLN A 44 1.96 4.34 -6.15
C GLN A 44 1.40 4.09 -7.57
N ARG A 45 0.94 2.86 -7.86
CA ARG A 45 0.32 2.53 -9.16
C ARG A 45 -0.94 3.34 -9.42
N THR A 46 -1.79 3.52 -8.42
CA THR A 46 -3.02 4.32 -8.53
C THR A 46 -2.70 5.78 -8.84
N GLN A 47 -1.73 6.39 -8.16
CA GLN A 47 -1.34 7.77 -8.46
C GLN A 47 -0.63 7.89 -9.81
N GLN A 48 0.11 6.87 -10.25
CA GLN A 48 0.67 6.86 -11.60
C GLN A 48 -0.44 6.83 -12.66
N ILE A 49 -1.47 6.01 -12.49
CA ILE A 49 -2.64 5.99 -13.37
C ILE A 49 -3.33 7.37 -13.37
N ALA A 50 -3.45 8.04 -12.22
CA ALA A 50 -3.98 9.39 -12.15
C ALA A 50 -3.16 10.39 -12.99
N GLN A 51 -1.83 10.31 -12.91
CA GLN A 51 -0.94 11.13 -13.74
C GLN A 51 -1.13 10.84 -15.24
N GLU A 52 -1.32 9.59 -15.64
CA GLU A 52 -1.57 9.22 -17.04
C GLU A 52 -2.91 9.76 -17.56
N ILE A 53 -3.97 9.74 -16.74
CA ILE A 53 -5.30 10.26 -17.12
C ILE A 53 -5.28 11.78 -17.27
N LEU A 54 -4.66 12.47 -16.31
CA LEU A 54 -4.61 13.93 -16.28
C LEU A 54 -3.60 14.49 -17.30
N GLY A 55 -2.65 13.67 -17.73
CA GLY A 55 -1.60 14.08 -18.65
C GLY A 55 -0.82 15.27 -18.10
N PRO A 56 -0.57 16.32 -18.90
CA PRO A 56 0.17 17.50 -18.46
C PRO A 56 -0.41 18.21 -17.22
N TYR A 57 -1.73 18.12 -16.98
CA TYR A 57 -2.38 18.77 -15.84
C TYR A 57 -2.03 18.11 -14.50
N GLY A 58 -1.70 16.82 -14.49
CA GLY A 58 -1.39 16.07 -13.25
C GLY A 58 -0.15 16.57 -12.52
N GLN A 59 0.71 17.33 -13.20
CA GLN A 59 1.97 17.88 -12.67
C GLN A 59 1.84 19.34 -12.21
N LEU A 60 0.69 19.99 -12.43
CA LEU A 60 0.52 21.41 -12.16
C LEU A 60 0.07 21.65 -10.71
N LYS A 61 0.77 22.55 -10.02
CA LYS A 61 0.36 23.02 -8.69
C LYS A 61 -0.89 23.90 -8.69
N ASP A 62 -1.11 24.60 -9.80
CA ASP A 62 -2.27 25.48 -9.96
C ASP A 62 -3.52 24.74 -10.46
N PHE A 63 -3.41 23.46 -10.82
CA PHE A 63 -4.53 22.60 -11.19
C PHE A 63 -5.01 21.82 -9.97
N ASP A 64 -6.31 21.89 -9.66
CA ASP A 64 -6.93 21.18 -8.53
C ASP A 64 -6.17 21.40 -7.20
N ASN A 65 -5.67 22.63 -7.01
CA ASN A 65 -4.83 23.05 -5.87
C ASN A 65 -3.57 22.16 -5.65
N GLY A 66 -3.04 21.55 -6.70
CA GLY A 66 -1.83 20.71 -6.65
C GLY A 66 -2.07 19.34 -6.03
N LEU A 67 -3.33 18.93 -5.83
CA LEU A 67 -3.69 17.66 -5.21
C LEU A 67 -2.98 16.46 -5.86
N TRP A 68 -3.03 16.38 -7.18
CA TRP A 68 -2.51 15.23 -7.95
C TRP A 68 -0.99 15.19 -8.02
N GLU A 69 -0.35 16.36 -8.13
CA GLU A 69 1.11 16.51 -8.06
C GLU A 69 1.60 16.07 -6.69
N TYR A 70 1.02 16.64 -5.64
CA TYR A 70 1.37 16.31 -4.26
C TYR A 70 1.13 14.83 -3.96
N ALA A 71 -0.04 14.29 -4.32
CA ALA A 71 -0.39 12.90 -4.06
C ALA A 71 0.62 11.95 -4.71
N TYR A 72 0.94 12.15 -5.98
CA TYR A 72 1.93 11.33 -6.70
C TYR A 72 3.29 11.36 -6.01
N LEU A 73 3.83 12.55 -5.72
CA LEU A 73 5.12 12.70 -5.05
C LEU A 73 5.11 12.10 -3.64
N ARG A 74 4.01 12.26 -2.90
CA ARG A 74 3.84 11.74 -1.54
C ARG A 74 3.87 10.21 -1.49
N THR A 75 3.39 9.53 -2.52
CA THR A 75 3.38 8.05 -2.53
C THR A 75 4.76 7.42 -2.51
N ARG A 76 5.82 8.16 -2.91
CA ARG A 76 7.21 7.68 -2.83
C ARG A 76 7.64 7.38 -1.39
N GLY A 77 7.11 8.14 -0.42
CA GLY A 77 7.36 7.89 1.00
C GLY A 77 6.71 6.62 1.54
N ASN A 78 5.61 6.16 0.94
CA ASN A 78 4.81 5.05 1.47
C ASN A 78 5.61 3.74 1.57
N THR A 79 6.57 3.50 0.66
CA THR A 79 7.39 2.28 0.65
C THR A 79 8.54 2.32 1.66
N ILE A 80 8.75 3.46 2.35
CA ILE A 80 9.83 3.69 3.32
C ILE A 80 9.27 3.90 4.72
N GLU A 81 8.26 4.74 4.85
CA GLU A 81 7.69 5.10 6.15
C GLU A 81 7.02 3.91 6.86
N ALA A 82 6.97 3.98 8.18
CA ALA A 82 6.40 2.95 9.05
C ALA A 82 6.96 1.53 8.77
N GLY A 83 8.25 1.46 8.44
CA GLY A 83 8.97 0.24 8.07
C GLY A 83 9.02 0.06 6.56
N THR A 84 10.23 -0.05 6.02
CA THR A 84 10.43 -0.15 4.57
C THR A 84 9.81 -1.42 3.99
N SER A 85 9.59 -1.43 2.68
CA SER A 85 9.01 -2.58 1.98
C SER A 85 9.86 -3.85 2.14
N GLU A 86 11.19 -3.70 2.24
CA GLU A 86 12.14 -4.77 2.50
C GLU A 86 11.93 -5.35 3.91
N ILE A 87 11.78 -4.50 4.92
CA ILE A 87 11.50 -4.94 6.29
C ILE A 87 10.14 -5.65 6.36
N GLN A 88 9.10 -5.14 5.69
CA GLN A 88 7.81 -5.83 5.65
C GLN A 88 7.91 -7.20 4.98
N ARG A 89 8.67 -7.33 3.88
CA ARG A 89 8.93 -8.63 3.24
C ARG A 89 9.66 -9.60 4.17
N ASN A 90 10.63 -9.12 4.94
CA ASN A 90 11.32 -9.96 5.94
C ASN A 90 10.36 -10.43 7.04
N ILE A 91 9.50 -9.54 7.56
CA ILE A 91 8.49 -9.92 8.56
C ILE A 91 7.54 -10.98 7.99
N ILE A 92 7.10 -10.83 6.74
CA ILE A 92 6.24 -11.81 6.07
C ILE A 92 7.00 -13.15 5.90
N ALA A 93 8.24 -13.12 5.45
CA ALA A 93 9.08 -14.32 5.32
C ALA A 93 9.21 -15.08 6.64
N GLU A 94 9.55 -14.39 7.72
CA GLU A 94 9.80 -15.02 9.02
C GLU A 94 8.51 -15.44 9.74
N ARG A 95 7.51 -14.55 9.79
CA ARG A 95 6.32 -14.75 10.65
C ARG A 95 5.14 -15.39 9.94
N VAL A 96 5.06 -15.29 8.62
CA VAL A 96 3.97 -15.90 7.83
C VAL A 96 4.46 -17.17 7.16
N LEU A 97 5.65 -17.13 6.53
CA LEU A 97 6.18 -18.26 5.78
C LEU A 97 7.11 -19.18 6.59
N GLY A 98 7.53 -18.77 7.81
CA GLY A 98 8.40 -19.57 8.67
C GLY A 98 9.83 -19.72 8.15
N LEU A 99 10.27 -18.81 7.28
CA LEU A 99 11.63 -18.83 6.75
C LEU A 99 12.66 -18.41 7.82
N PRO A 100 13.89 -18.94 7.76
CA PRO A 100 14.95 -18.54 8.67
C PRO A 100 15.34 -17.07 8.44
N LYS A 101 15.82 -16.43 9.52
CA LYS A 101 16.33 -15.05 9.45
C LYS A 101 17.52 -14.96 8.49
N SER A 102 17.47 -13.96 7.60
CA SER A 102 18.64 -13.53 6.83
C SER A 102 19.68 -12.93 7.78
N TYR A 103 20.88 -13.51 7.81
CA TYR A 103 22.02 -13.09 8.65
C TYR A 103 22.77 -11.91 8.01
#